data_AF-A0A397E3V9-F1
#
_entry.id   AF-A0A397E3V9-F1
#
_cell.length_a   1.000
_cell.length_b   1.000
_cell.length_c   1.000
_cell.angle_alpha   90.00
_cell.angle_beta   90.00
_cell.angle_gamma   90.00
#
_symmetry.space_group_name_H-M   'P 1'
#
loop_
_entity.id
_entity.type
_entity.pdbx_description
1 polymer ?
#
loop_
_entity_poly.entity_id
_entity_poly.type
_entity_poly.pdbx_seq_one_letter_code
_entity_poly.pdbx_strand_id
1 'polypeptide(L)'
;VTCTRTVAKSVLAFLQEHNIVSVIPSCTMSYGSCLRAVQSYLDKEGYARGKHSGSTEYRMTKAHEEARDAYVSMMEPTKNGKIVKDYHAVFNHEYFVDWFGKLIDEGEELGWASAVFVMDNAKYHKGKPK
;
A
#
# COMPACT_ATOMS: atom_id res chain seq x y z
N VAL A 1 18.03 -24.31 -24.10
CA VAL A 1 18.22 -23.24 -23.08
C VAL A 1 18.55 -23.91 -21.76
N THR A 2 19.84 -24.04 -21.45
CA THR A 2 20.34 -24.70 -20.23
C THR A 2 20.29 -23.72 -19.07
N CYS A 3 19.20 -23.72 -18.31
CA CYS A 3 19.14 -23.01 -17.04
C CYS A 3 20.04 -23.73 -16.04
N THR A 4 21.12 -23.08 -15.59
CA THR A 4 22.11 -23.64 -14.66
C THR A 4 21.60 -23.83 -13.22
N ARG A 5 20.31 -23.53 -12.95
CA ARG A 5 19.67 -23.73 -11.64
C ARG A 5 18.24 -24.24 -11.80
N THR A 6 17.92 -25.36 -11.13
CA THR A 6 16.55 -25.88 -11.02
C THR A 6 15.76 -25.01 -10.05
N VAL A 7 14.68 -24.38 -10.52
CA VAL A 7 13.78 -23.57 -9.71
C VAL A 7 12.47 -24.32 -9.43
N ALA A 8 11.77 -24.00 -8.34
CA ALA A 8 10.51 -24.64 -7.98
C ALA A 8 9.45 -24.64 -9.11
N LYS A 9 9.48 -23.62 -9.99
CA LYS A 9 8.64 -23.57 -11.18
C LYS A 9 8.97 -24.67 -12.20
N SER A 10 10.26 -24.96 -12.41
CA SER A 10 10.72 -26.03 -13.30
C SER A 10 10.36 -27.41 -12.74
N VAL A 11 10.48 -27.59 -11.42
CA VAL A 11 10.04 -28.82 -10.74
C VAL A 11 8.52 -29.02 -10.89
N LEU A 12 7.73 -27.95 -10.72
CA LEU A 12 6.28 -28.03 -10.94
C LEU A 12 5.92 -28.42 -12.38
N ALA A 13 6.60 -27.84 -13.37
CA ALA A 13 6.39 -28.18 -14.78
C ALA A 13 6.70 -29.66 -15.07
N PHE A 14 7.79 -30.18 -14.51
CA PHE A 14 8.15 -31.60 -14.60
C PHE A 14 7.09 -32.50 -13.94
N LEU A 15 6.64 -32.17 -12.73
CA LEU A 15 5.60 -32.95 -12.03
C LEU A 15 4.26 -32.94 -12.78
N GLN A 16 3.97 -31.86 -13.49
CA GLN A 16 2.78 -31.76 -14.35
C GLN A 16 2.92 -32.63 -15.60
N GLU A 17 4.09 -32.64 -16.26
CA GLU A 17 4.37 -33.47 -17.43
C GLU A 17 4.27 -34.97 -17.12
N HIS A 18 4.65 -35.36 -15.90
CA HIS A 18 4.55 -36.74 -15.42
C HIS A 18 3.20 -37.09 -14.76
N ASN A 19 2.18 -36.22 -14.84
CA ASN A 19 0.84 -36.40 -14.25
C ASN A 19 0.83 -36.65 -12.73
N ILE A 20 1.87 -36.23 -12.03
CA ILE A 20 1.97 -36.33 -10.55
C ILE A 20 1.19 -35.18 -9.89
N VAL A 21 1.18 -34.00 -10.53
CA VAL A 21 0.45 -32.82 -10.08
C VAL A 21 -0.45 -32.31 -11.19
N SER A 22 -1.75 -32.19 -10.92
CA SER A 22 -2.71 -31.56 -11.84
C SER A 22 -2.82 -30.08 -11.55
N VAL A 23 -2.51 -29.24 -12.54
CA VAL A 23 -2.72 -27.80 -12.49
C VAL A 23 -3.83 -27.46 -13.48
N ILE A 24 -4.93 -26.89 -13.00
CA ILE A 24 -6.07 -26.50 -13.84
C ILE A 24 -5.72 -25.15 -14.51
N PRO A 25 -5.55 -25.09 -15.85
CA PRO A 25 -5.08 -23.87 -16.52
C PRO A 25 -6.08 -22.70 -16.44
N SER A 26 -7.38 -23.00 -16.29
CA SER A 26 -8.44 -21.99 -16.18
C SER A 26 -8.52 -21.35 -14.79
N CYS A 27 -7.84 -21.91 -13.78
CA CYS A 27 -7.86 -21.40 -12.42
C CYS A 27 -6.48 -20.82 -12.05
N THR A 28 -6.38 -19.49 -12.05
CA THR A 28 -5.14 -18.77 -11.67
C THR A 28 -4.66 -19.11 -10.27
N MET A 29 -5.58 -19.47 -9.36
CA MET A 29 -5.25 -19.90 -7.99
C MET A 29 -4.68 -21.33 -7.90
N SER A 30 -5.00 -22.21 -8.85
CA SER A 30 -4.54 -23.61 -8.88
C SER A 30 -3.03 -23.68 -9.11
N TYR A 31 -2.50 -22.87 -10.03
CA TYR A 31 -1.06 -22.79 -10.24
C TYR A 31 -0.32 -22.30 -8.98
N GLY A 32 -0.89 -21.28 -8.30
CA GLY A 32 -0.32 -20.71 -7.08
C GLY A 32 -0.30 -21.69 -5.91
N SER A 33 -1.35 -22.49 -5.71
CA SER A 33 -1.40 -23.51 -4.65
C SER A 33 -0.41 -24.65 -4.91
N CYS A 34 -0.36 -25.17 -6.15
CA CYS A 34 0.59 -26.22 -6.53
C CYS A 34 2.04 -25.76 -6.40
N LEU A 35 2.35 -24.52 -6.80
CA LEU A 35 3.70 -23.95 -6.63
C LEU A 35 4.10 -23.84 -5.16
N ARG A 36 3.19 -23.43 -4.27
CA ARG A 36 3.45 -23.37 -2.82
C ARG A 36 3.70 -24.76 -2.23
N ALA A 37 2.96 -25.77 -2.66
CA ALA A 37 3.17 -27.15 -2.23
C ALA A 37 4.55 -27.66 -2.66
N VAL A 38 4.97 -27.43 -3.91
CA VAL A 38 6.31 -27.79 -4.40
C VAL A 38 7.40 -27.03 -3.66
N GLN A 39 7.21 -25.74 -3.37
CA GLN A 39 8.15 -24.96 -2.57
C GLN A 39 8.32 -25.53 -1.16
N SER A 40 7.23 -25.92 -0.50
CA SER A 40 7.27 -26.53 0.84
C SER A 40 7.93 -27.91 0.82
N TYR A 41 7.74 -28.71 -0.23
CA TYR A 41 8.42 -29.99 -0.40
C TYR A 41 9.93 -29.80 -0.57
N LEU A 42 10.34 -28.88 -1.44
CA LEU A 42 11.76 -28.59 -1.67
C LEU A 42 12.46 -28.07 -0.41
N ASP A 43 11.78 -27.24 0.38
CA ASP A 43 12.30 -26.75 1.66
C ASP A 43 12.51 -27.90 2.67
N LYS A 44 11.55 -28.84 2.74
CA LYS A 44 11.66 -30.05 3.58
C LYS A 44 12.82 -30.95 3.19
N GLU A 45 13.09 -31.08 1.88
CA GLU A 45 14.23 -31.84 1.35
C GLU A 45 15.57 -31.09 1.47
N GLY A 46 15.57 -29.87 2.03
CA GLY A 46 16.78 -29.08 2.28
C GLY A 46 17.24 -28.21 1.12
N TYR A 47 16.43 -28.03 0.06
CA TYR A 47 16.75 -27.12 -1.03
C TYR A 47 16.50 -25.66 -0.63
N ALA A 48 17.54 -24.84 -0.74
CA ALA A 48 17.44 -23.42 -0.43
C ALA A 48 16.70 -22.64 -1.53
N ARG A 49 15.77 -21.77 -1.11
CA ARG A 49 15.19 -20.76 -1.99
C ARG A 49 16.24 -19.71 -2.37
N GLY A 50 16.24 -19.28 -3.63
CA GLY A 50 17.07 -18.16 -4.07
C GLY A 50 16.73 -16.88 -3.28
N LYS A 51 17.76 -16.18 -2.81
CA LYS A 51 17.62 -14.88 -2.13
C LYS A 51 16.97 -13.88 -3.09
N HIS A 52 15.87 -13.24 -2.67
CA HIS A 52 15.31 -12.11 -3.40
C HIS A 52 16.31 -10.96 -3.29
N SER A 53 16.96 -10.62 -4.40
CA SER A 53 17.88 -9.49 -4.50
C SER A 53 17.10 -8.20 -4.73
N GLY A 54 16.43 -7.71 -3.70
CA GLY A 54 15.82 -6.39 -3.70
C GLY A 54 15.65 -5.93 -2.26
N SER A 55 16.12 -4.72 -1.94
CA SER A 55 15.77 -4.10 -0.66
C SER A 55 14.26 -3.91 -0.63
N THR A 56 13.62 -4.25 0.48
CA THR A 56 12.24 -3.81 0.78
C THR A 56 12.26 -2.35 1.24
N GLU A 57 13.16 -1.55 0.67
CA GLU A 57 13.15 -0.12 0.89
C GLU A 57 12.03 0.47 0.05
N TYR A 58 11.27 1.36 0.68
CA TYR A 58 10.21 2.11 0.05
C TYR A 58 10.79 2.89 -1.13
N ARG A 59 10.60 2.36 -2.34
CA ARG A 59 11.17 2.92 -3.57
C ARG A 59 10.29 4.08 -4.05
N MET A 60 10.45 5.24 -3.44
CA MET A 60 9.93 6.48 -4.01
C MET A 60 10.71 6.83 -5.25
N THR A 61 10.01 7.29 -6.29
CA THR A 61 10.70 7.93 -7.40
C THR A 61 11.27 9.24 -6.89
N LYS A 62 12.38 9.70 -7.48
CA LYS A 62 12.98 11.00 -7.15
C LYS A 62 11.94 12.15 -7.16
N ALA A 63 10.99 12.11 -8.09
CA ALA A 63 9.88 13.08 -8.14
C ALA A 63 8.94 13.04 -6.92
N HIS A 64 8.70 11.86 -6.32
CA HIS A 64 7.90 11.75 -5.11
C HIS A 64 8.67 12.22 -3.87
N GLU A 65 9.99 12.01 -3.85
CA GLU A 65 10.87 12.56 -2.80
C GLU A 65 10.90 14.09 -2.86
N GLU A 66 11.09 14.67 -4.05
CA GLU A 66 11.06 16.12 -4.27
C GLU A 66 9.69 16.74 -3.92
N ALA A 67 8.59 16.11 -4.33
CA ALA A 67 7.24 16.56 -3.99
C ALA A 67 6.97 16.48 -2.47
N ARG A 68 7.45 15.43 -1.81
CA ARG A 68 7.37 15.30 -0.35
C ARG A 68 8.17 16.40 0.33
N ASP A 69 9.41 16.62 -0.08
CA ASP A 69 10.30 17.58 0.57
C ASP A 69 9.79 19.02 0.36
N ALA A 70 9.23 19.33 -0.81
CA ALA A 70 8.54 20.59 -1.08
C ALA A 70 7.30 20.78 -0.19
N TYR A 71 6.47 19.73 -0.05
CA TYR A 71 5.31 19.75 0.83
C TYR A 71 5.70 19.95 2.31
N VAL A 72 6.72 19.22 2.78
CA VAL A 72 7.24 19.35 4.16
C VAL A 72 7.78 20.75 4.42
N SER A 73 8.51 21.34 3.47
CA SER A 73 9.02 22.72 3.57
C SER A 73 7.89 23.75 3.64
N MET A 74 6.79 23.55 2.90
CA MET A 74 5.63 24.44 2.94
C MET A 74 4.79 24.25 4.21
N MET A 75 4.87 23.06 4.82
CA MET A 75 4.12 22.70 6.01
C MET A 75 4.79 23.04 7.34
N GLU A 76 6.01 23.61 7.36
CA GLU A 76 6.67 24.03 8.59
C GLU A 76 5.91 25.20 9.26
N PRO A 77 5.15 24.96 10.35
CA PRO A 77 4.36 25.99 10.99
C PRO A 77 5.24 26.57 12.10
N THR A 78 5.86 27.72 11.85
CA THR A 78 6.56 28.45 12.90
C THR A 78 5.54 29.00 13.90
N LYS A 79 5.31 28.30 15.02
CA LYS A 79 4.65 28.86 16.21
C LYS A 79 5.72 29.32 17.20
N ASN A 80 5.73 30.62 17.50
CA ASN A 80 6.61 31.24 18.52
C ASN A 80 8.10 30.92 18.39
N GLY A 81 8.63 30.89 17.16
CA GLY A 81 10.07 30.70 16.90
C GLY A 81 10.61 29.30 17.22
N LYS A 82 9.74 28.32 17.50
CA LYS A 82 10.12 26.91 17.65
C LYS A 82 9.61 26.14 16.43
N ILE A 83 10.49 25.31 15.86
CA ILE A 83 10.12 24.35 14.82
C ILE A 83 9.24 23.28 15.49
N VAL A 84 7.93 23.39 15.32
CA VAL A 84 6.98 22.39 15.82
C VAL A 84 6.75 21.38 14.70
N LYS A 85 7.46 20.25 14.74
CA LYS A 85 7.31 19.08 13.85
C LYS A 85 5.96 18.35 14.03
N ASP A 86 4.95 19.02 14.55
CA ASP A 86 3.66 18.40 14.83
C ASP A 86 2.64 18.82 13.78
N TYR A 87 2.50 17.99 12.76
CA TYR A 87 1.46 18.09 11.73
C TYR A 87 0.06 18.20 12.35
N HIS A 88 -0.17 17.56 13.52
CA HIS A 88 -1.45 17.62 14.23
C HIS A 88 -1.72 18.97 14.90
N ALA A 89 -0.72 19.82 15.07
CA ALA A 89 -0.91 21.16 15.63
C ALA A 89 -1.48 22.17 14.62
N VAL A 90 -1.29 21.91 13.32
CA VAL A 90 -1.86 22.71 12.22
C VAL A 90 -3.22 22.18 11.80
N PHE A 91 -3.34 20.86 11.67
CA PHE A 91 -4.61 20.17 11.42
C PHE A 91 -5.40 20.00 12.72
N ASN A 92 -5.97 21.09 13.20
CA ASN A 92 -6.78 21.14 14.41
C ASN A 92 -8.29 21.17 14.08
N HIS A 93 -9.12 21.09 15.12
CA HIS A 93 -10.58 21.05 14.97
C HIS A 93 -11.15 22.32 14.32
N GLU A 94 -10.59 23.49 14.61
CA GLU A 94 -11.08 24.76 14.02
C GLU A 94 -10.79 24.79 12.51
N TYR A 95 -9.58 24.38 12.10
CA TYR A 95 -9.26 24.23 10.68
C TYR A 95 -10.18 23.22 9.99
N PHE A 96 -10.46 22.08 10.64
CA PHE A 96 -11.37 21.07 10.09
C PHE A 96 -12.78 21.63 9.86
N VAL A 97 -13.34 22.34 10.84
CA VAL A 97 -14.69 22.94 10.72
C VAL A 97 -14.74 23.96 9.59
N ASP A 98 -13.75 24.85 9.50
CA ASP A 98 -13.69 25.89 8.45
C ASP A 98 -13.55 25.28 7.05
N TRP A 99 -12.69 24.28 6.89
CA TRP A 99 -12.49 23.58 5.63
C TRP A 99 -13.74 22.77 5.24
N PHE A 100 -14.34 22.05 6.19
CA PHE A 100 -15.52 21.23 5.94
C PHE A 100 -16.75 22.08 5.63
N GLY A 101 -16.87 23.27 6.21
CA GLY A 101 -17.90 24.25 5.85
C GLY A 101 -17.85 24.64 4.37
N LYS A 102 -16.66 25.00 3.88
CA LYS A 102 -16.46 25.33 2.45
C LYS A 102 -16.83 24.16 1.53
N LEU A 103 -16.49 22.93 1.94
CA LEU A 103 -16.83 21.73 1.19
C LEU A 103 -18.36 21.53 1.10
N ILE A 104 -19.10 21.84 2.16
CA ILE A 104 -20.57 21.79 2.16
C ILE A 104 -21.12 22.88 1.23
N ASP A 105 -20.63 24.11 1.34
CA ASP A 105 -21.07 25.24 0.49
C ASP A 105 -20.88 24.91 -1.00
N GLU A 106 -19.74 24.34 -1.37
CA GLU A 106 -19.47 23.86 -2.74
C GLU A 106 -20.41 22.72 -3.15
N GLY A 107 -20.71 21.79 -2.24
CA GLY A 107 -21.66 20.71 -2.47
C GLY A 107 -23.08 21.21 -2.72
N GLU A 108 -23.50 22.26 -2.00
CA GLU A 108 -24.78 22.92 -2.21
C GLU A 108 -24.83 23.67 -3.54
N GLU A 109 -23.76 24.39 -3.89
CA GLU A 109 -23.64 25.08 -5.20
C GLU A 109 -23.72 24.10 -6.37
N LEU A 110 -23.17 22.90 -6.21
CA LEU A 110 -23.26 21.80 -7.19
C LEU A 110 -24.59 21.05 -7.17
N GLY A 111 -25.53 21.43 -6.28
CA GLY A 111 -26.86 20.85 -6.19
C GLY A 111 -26.92 19.47 -5.53
N TRP A 112 -25.93 19.10 -4.71
CA TRP A 112 -25.90 17.82 -4.03
C TRP A 112 -26.81 17.83 -2.79
N ALA A 113 -28.07 17.44 -2.98
CA ALA A 113 -29.06 17.42 -1.88
C ALA A 113 -28.90 16.22 -0.92
N SER A 114 -28.13 15.19 -1.29
CA SER A 114 -27.92 14.00 -0.46
C SER A 114 -26.52 13.43 -0.69
N ALA A 115 -25.57 13.85 0.15
CA ALA A 115 -24.19 13.38 0.16
C ALA A 115 -23.88 12.60 1.44
N VAL A 116 -23.08 11.54 1.32
CA VAL A 116 -22.58 10.77 2.46
C VAL A 116 -21.06 10.92 2.49
N PHE A 117 -20.55 11.54 3.56
CA PHE A 117 -19.11 11.69 3.78
C PHE A 117 -18.58 10.52 4.62
N VAL A 118 -17.72 9.69 4.02
CA VAL A 118 -17.03 8.60 4.72
C VAL A 118 -15.62 9.06 5.04
N MET A 119 -15.31 9.17 6.33
CA MET A 119 -14.02 9.66 6.84
C MET A 119 -13.44 8.69 7.86
N ASP A 120 -12.13 8.77 8.10
CA ASP A 120 -11.45 7.99 9.13
C ASP A 120 -11.79 8.50 10.55
N ASN A 121 -11.48 7.69 11.56
CA ASN A 121 -11.79 7.99 12.97
C ASN A 121 -10.72 8.89 13.63
N ALA A 122 -10.49 10.07 13.06
CA ALA A 122 -9.49 11.02 13.56
C ALA A 122 -10.01 11.82 14.78
N LYS A 123 -9.10 12.25 15.66
CA LYS A 123 -9.44 12.98 16.89
C LYS A 123 -10.14 14.33 16.61
N TYR A 124 -9.74 15.02 15.54
CA TYR A 124 -10.28 16.34 15.17
C TYR A 124 -11.67 16.28 14.51
N HIS A 125 -12.17 15.10 14.12
CA HIS A 125 -13.55 14.90 13.65
C HIS A 125 -14.58 14.84 14.79
N LYS A 126 -14.13 14.67 16.04
CA LYS A 126 -15.02 14.33 17.18
C LYS A 126 -15.62 15.54 17.90
N GLY A 127 -15.21 16.75 17.55
CA GLY A 127 -15.77 17.99 18.11
C GLY A 127 -17.05 18.40 17.39
N LYS A 128 -17.99 19.02 18.11
CA LYS A 128 -19.10 19.73 17.47
C LYS A 128 -18.62 21.11 17.01
N PRO A 129 -19.04 21.59 15.83
CA PRO A 129 -18.87 22.99 15.45
C PRO A 129 -19.40 23.91 16.56
N LYS A 130 -18.73 25.04 16.79
CA LYS A 130 -19.16 26.06 17.76
C LYS A 130 -20.37 26.83 17.26
#